data_AF-A0A972EZ23-F1
#
_entry.id   AF-A0A972EZ23-F1
#
_cell.length_a   1.000
_cell.length_b   1.000
_cell.length_c   1.000
_cell.angle_alpha   90.00
_cell.angle_beta   90.00
_cell.angle_gamma   90.00
#
_symmetry.space_group_name_H-M   'P 1'
#
loop_
_entity.id
_entity.type
_entity.pdbx_description
1 polymer ?
#
loop_
_entity_poly.entity_id
_entity_poly.type
_entity_poly.pdbx_seq_one_letter_code
_entity_poly.pdbx_strand_id
1 'polypeptide(L)'
;MKKVLFSVAAAVLGSICLAGGPGTAHAGIIPYSVIAPHEYQLPVGPDIPKDGINLLLSYNTFRDEGRAWDGESPVRSLFANVNKFAHIFRIDGLDKWGFLWEGVLGFGSLQMKNNTSETGMIDGQTGLVAWYNPIPNMSCVLEYWLYLPIGSDNLSGHSWDHSFAFMFNYHTGGFTFDGDFGYKLKGDYRDGGMHLEQGNVFFANAGFAYKFMNRVEPFFKVDYQTTETGKDKATGEKT
;
A
#
# COMPACT_ATOMS: atom_id res chain seq x y z
N MET A 1 -3.50 26.32 26.53
CA MET A 1 -3.31 24.93 26.08
C MET A 1 -3.99 24.77 24.73
N LYS A 2 -3.24 24.83 23.62
CA LYS A 2 -3.79 24.56 22.29
C LYS A 2 -3.90 23.05 22.13
N LYS A 3 -5.11 22.52 22.00
CA LYS A 3 -5.33 21.13 21.61
C LYS A 3 -4.93 21.01 20.15
N VAL A 4 -3.75 20.46 19.88
CA VAL A 4 -3.39 20.01 18.53
C VAL A 4 -4.19 18.72 18.31
N LEU A 5 -5.24 18.79 17.49
CA LEU A 5 -5.88 17.59 16.97
C LEU A 5 -4.88 16.99 15.97
N PHE A 6 -4.22 15.92 16.36
CA PHE A 6 -3.49 15.08 15.43
C PHE A 6 -4.51 14.23 14.68
N SER A 7 -4.83 14.62 13.45
CA SER A 7 -5.54 13.76 12.52
C SER A 7 -4.53 12.75 11.96
N VAL A 8 -4.33 11.64 12.65
CA VAL A 8 -3.58 10.50 12.09
C VAL A 8 -4.57 9.68 11.27
N ALA A 9 -4.72 10.05 9.99
CA ALA A 9 -5.16 9.10 8.99
C ALA A 9 -3.88 8.37 8.54
N ALA A 10 -3.81 7.07 8.79
CA ALA A 10 -2.86 6.22 8.08
C ALA A 10 -3.67 5.43 7.05
N ALA A 11 -3.14 5.24 5.84
CA ALA A 11 -3.79 4.58 4.72
C ALA A 11 -3.05 3.27 4.41
N VAL A 12 -3.77 2.31 3.84
CA VAL A 12 -3.29 0.95 3.62
C VAL A 12 -2.72 0.72 2.23
N LEU A 13 -1.68 -0.11 2.21
CA LEU A 13 -1.21 -0.86 1.07
C LEU A 13 -2.17 -1.99 0.72
N GLY A 14 -3.06 -1.74 -0.23
CA GLY A 14 -3.70 -2.82 -0.98
C GLY A 14 -2.88 -3.05 -2.23
N SER A 15 -1.98 -4.03 -2.22
CA SER A 15 -1.44 -4.60 -3.47
C SER A 15 -1.83 -6.07 -3.47
N ILE A 16 -3.11 -6.33 -3.71
CA ILE A 16 -3.60 -7.69 -3.95
C ILE A 16 -3.24 -7.98 -5.40
N CYS A 17 -2.02 -8.50 -5.60
CA CYS A 17 -1.65 -9.11 -6.85
C CYS A 17 -2.45 -10.41 -6.98
N LEU A 18 -3.52 -10.39 -7.75
CA LEU A 18 -4.22 -11.61 -8.13
C LEU A 18 -3.24 -12.46 -8.94
N ALA A 19 -2.86 -13.62 -8.41
CA ALA A 19 -2.18 -14.66 -9.18
C ALA A 19 -3.20 -15.22 -10.19
N GLY A 20 -3.40 -14.49 -11.31
CA GLY A 20 -3.92 -15.11 -12.52
C GLY A 20 -2.85 -16.07 -13.04
N GLY A 21 -3.26 -17.21 -13.60
CA GLY A 21 -2.34 -18.12 -14.26
C GLY A 21 -1.42 -17.43 -15.29
N PRO A 22 -0.36 -18.13 -15.74
CA PRO A 22 0.62 -17.57 -16.67
C PRO A 22 -0.11 -17.04 -17.92
N GLY A 23 -0.09 -15.72 -18.14
CA GLY A 23 -0.71 -15.10 -19.31
C GLY A 23 -1.64 -13.92 -19.07
N THR A 24 -1.99 -13.55 -17.82
CA THR A 24 -2.85 -12.37 -17.55
C THR A 24 -2.42 -11.62 -16.30
N ALA A 25 -1.77 -10.46 -16.48
CA ALA A 25 -1.60 -9.47 -15.43
C ALA A 25 -2.94 -8.80 -15.17
N HIS A 26 -3.57 -9.10 -14.03
CA HIS A 26 -4.81 -8.44 -13.64
C HIS A 26 -4.50 -7.16 -12.88
N ALA A 27 -5.27 -6.10 -13.16
CA ALA A 27 -5.22 -4.84 -12.43
C ALA A 27 -5.62 -5.07 -10.96
N GLY A 28 -4.64 -5.41 -10.12
CA GLY A 28 -4.78 -5.42 -8.67
C GLY A 28 -5.00 -4.00 -8.13
N ILE A 29 -5.30 -3.88 -6.84
CA ILE A 29 -5.36 -2.57 -6.17
C ILE A 29 -3.97 -1.92 -6.31
N ILE A 30 -3.95 -0.68 -6.81
CA ILE A 30 -2.70 0.09 -6.94
C ILE A 30 -2.23 0.42 -5.52
N PRO A 31 -0.95 0.18 -5.18
CA PRO A 31 -0.38 0.61 -3.91
C PRO A 31 -0.75 2.05 -3.60
N TYR A 32 -1.23 2.26 -2.38
CA TYR A 32 -1.67 3.54 -1.85
C TYR A 32 -2.79 4.28 -2.61
N SER A 33 -3.54 3.61 -3.49
CA SER A 33 -4.69 4.21 -4.20
C SER A 33 -5.74 4.85 -3.27
N VAL A 34 -5.75 4.47 -1.98
CA VAL A 34 -6.67 4.93 -0.95
C VAL A 34 -6.18 6.14 -0.12
N ILE A 35 -5.01 6.71 -0.42
CA ILE A 35 -4.51 7.94 0.27
C ILE A 35 -5.51 9.08 0.16
N ALA A 36 -5.81 9.71 1.30
CA ALA A 36 -6.55 10.96 1.37
C ALA A 36 -5.60 12.16 1.55
N PRO A 37 -6.07 13.40 1.33
CA PRO A 37 -5.27 14.57 1.65
C PRO A 37 -4.81 14.58 3.11
N HIS A 38 -3.58 15.04 3.36
CA HIS A 38 -2.96 15.16 4.69
C HIS A 38 -2.48 13.85 5.35
N GLU A 39 -2.45 12.73 4.62
CA GLU A 39 -2.11 11.42 5.17
C GLU A 39 -0.73 11.37 5.86
N TYR A 40 0.25 12.11 5.33
CA TYR A 40 1.63 12.06 5.82
C TYR A 40 1.95 13.11 6.88
N GLN A 41 0.94 13.75 7.47
CA GLN A 41 1.12 14.71 8.57
C GLN A 41 1.33 13.97 9.90
N LEU A 42 2.49 13.32 10.01
CA LEU A 42 2.85 12.49 11.14
C LEU A 42 3.59 13.30 12.23
N PRO A 43 3.41 12.96 13.52
CA PRO A 43 4.13 13.62 14.62
C PRO A 43 5.63 13.36 14.53
N VAL A 44 6.48 14.28 15.01
CA VAL A 44 7.94 14.13 14.98
C VAL A 44 8.58 14.42 16.33
N GLY A 45 9.70 13.75 16.61
CA GLY A 45 10.56 14.03 17.76
C GLY A 45 9.78 14.14 19.08
N PRO A 46 9.82 15.30 19.78
CA PRO A 46 9.13 15.48 21.06
C PRO A 46 7.60 15.33 21.01
N ASP A 47 6.98 15.48 19.83
CA ASP A 47 5.52 15.29 19.67
C ASP A 47 5.12 13.81 19.74
N ILE A 48 6.08 12.90 19.57
CA ILE A 48 5.90 11.47 19.82
C ILE A 48 6.17 11.21 21.31
N PRO A 49 5.22 10.57 22.04
CA PRO A 49 5.44 10.15 23.42
C PRO A 49 6.67 9.25 23.56
N LYS A 50 7.32 9.29 24.73
CA LYS A 50 8.53 8.50 24.99
C LYS A 50 8.32 6.99 24.82
N ASP A 51 7.15 6.49 25.21
CA ASP A 51 6.78 5.08 25.10
C ASP A 51 6.14 4.73 23.74
N GLY A 52 6.14 5.69 22.81
CA GLY A 52 5.57 5.54 21.48
C GLY A 52 4.05 5.64 21.43
N ILE A 53 3.49 5.34 20.26
CA ILE A 53 2.05 5.31 19.99
C ILE A 53 1.74 3.97 19.30
N ASN A 54 0.81 3.20 19.86
CA ASN A 54 0.30 2.00 19.22
C ASN A 54 -1.00 2.33 18.49
N LEU A 55 -1.08 1.94 17.22
CA LEU A 55 -2.26 2.09 16.39
C LEU A 55 -2.69 0.72 15.89
N LEU A 56 -4.01 0.48 15.93
CA LEU A 56 -4.63 -0.64 15.23
C LEU A 56 -5.60 -0.05 14.21
N LEU A 57 -5.34 -0.31 12.94
CA LEU A 57 -6.14 0.18 11.83
C LEU A 57 -6.72 -1.01 11.07
N SER A 58 -7.98 -0.89 10.65
CA SER A 58 -8.66 -1.89 9.84
C SER A 58 -9.24 -1.23 8.61
N TYR A 59 -8.93 -1.80 7.46
CA TYR A 59 -9.33 -1.29 6.16
C TYR A 59 -10.11 -2.35 5.44
N ASN A 60 -11.16 -1.90 4.77
CA ASN A 60 -12.07 -2.76 4.05
C ASN A 60 -12.29 -2.14 2.69
N THR A 61 -12.12 -2.94 1.66
CA THR A 61 -12.37 -2.52 0.29
C THR A 61 -13.21 -3.57 -0.41
N PHE A 62 -14.16 -3.08 -1.20
CA PHE A 62 -14.94 -3.89 -2.11
C PHE A 62 -14.76 -3.28 -3.49
N ARG A 63 -14.41 -4.11 -4.47
CA ARG A 63 -14.30 -3.70 -5.88
C ARG A 63 -15.11 -4.64 -6.75
N ASP A 64 -15.85 -4.04 -7.68
CA ASP A 64 -16.38 -4.74 -8.84
C ASP A 64 -15.25 -4.86 -9.85
N GLU A 65 -14.71 -6.07 -9.99
CA GLU A 65 -13.64 -6.42 -10.93
C GLU A 65 -14.22 -6.94 -12.26
N GLY A 66 -15.55 -7.08 -12.36
CA GLY A 66 -16.22 -7.61 -13.54
C GLY A 66 -16.11 -6.69 -14.77
N ARG A 67 -15.79 -5.41 -14.55
CA ARG A 67 -15.58 -4.36 -15.56
C ARG A 67 -14.18 -3.77 -15.44
N ALA A 68 -13.15 -4.57 -15.72
CA ALA A 68 -11.80 -4.04 -15.89
C ALA A 68 -11.74 -3.14 -17.15
N TRP A 69 -11.01 -2.02 -17.06
CA TRP A 69 -10.93 -1.00 -18.10
C TRP A 69 -10.20 -1.50 -19.37
N ASP A 70 -9.34 -2.52 -19.23
CA ASP A 70 -8.39 -2.98 -20.24
C ASP A 70 -8.42 -4.50 -20.51
N GLY A 71 -9.46 -5.22 -20.08
CA GLY A 71 -9.57 -6.65 -20.41
C GLY A 71 -10.71 -7.40 -19.74
N GLU A 72 -10.79 -8.70 -20.03
CA GLU A 72 -11.67 -9.60 -19.29
C GLU A 72 -10.97 -10.12 -18.02
N SER A 73 -11.39 -9.62 -16.86
CA SER A 73 -11.04 -10.25 -15.58
C SER A 73 -11.89 -11.52 -15.36
N PRO A 74 -11.32 -12.66 -14.94
CA PRO A 74 -12.07 -13.83 -14.49
C PRO A 74 -12.70 -13.61 -13.10
N VAL A 75 -12.24 -12.57 -12.38
CA VAL A 75 -12.79 -12.12 -11.11
C VAL A 75 -13.97 -11.18 -11.38
N ARG A 76 -15.08 -11.42 -10.70
CA ARG A 76 -16.28 -10.57 -10.70
C ARG A 76 -16.20 -9.52 -9.62
N SER A 77 -15.80 -9.90 -8.42
CA SER A 77 -15.65 -8.96 -7.32
C SER A 77 -14.56 -9.40 -6.36
N LEU A 78 -13.90 -8.41 -5.78
CA LEU A 78 -12.92 -8.56 -4.73
C LEU A 78 -13.46 -7.88 -3.46
N PHE A 79 -13.48 -8.61 -2.35
CA PHE A 79 -13.50 -8.03 -1.03
C PHE A 79 -12.16 -8.27 -0.36
N ALA A 80 -11.59 -7.23 0.26
CA ALA A 80 -10.40 -7.38 1.06
C ALA A 80 -10.54 -6.62 2.38
N ASN A 81 -10.15 -7.30 3.45
CA ASN A 81 -9.95 -6.73 4.76
C ASN A 81 -8.46 -6.78 5.11
N VAL A 82 -7.91 -5.67 5.57
CA VAL A 82 -6.51 -5.57 5.97
C VAL A 82 -6.45 -4.94 7.34
N ASN A 83 -5.81 -5.61 8.28
CA ASN A 83 -5.57 -5.12 9.64
C ASN A 83 -4.09 -4.82 9.81
N LYS A 84 -3.81 -3.63 10.33
CA LYS A 84 -2.47 -3.10 10.49
C LYS A 84 -2.26 -2.73 11.95
N PHE A 85 -1.28 -3.36 12.58
CA PHE A 85 -0.71 -2.88 13.82
C PHE A 85 0.49 -2.01 13.48
N ALA A 86 0.57 -0.84 14.11
CA ALA A 86 1.68 0.07 13.93
C ALA A 86 2.18 0.60 15.28
N HIS A 87 3.48 0.58 15.48
CA HIS A 87 4.15 1.18 16.63
C HIS A 87 4.99 2.37 16.18
N ILE A 88 4.53 3.58 16.49
CA ILE A 88 5.24 4.84 16.26
C ILE A 88 6.20 5.09 17.42
N PHE A 89 7.44 5.41 17.10
CA PHE A 89 8.48 5.71 18.07
C PHE A 89 9.37 6.85 17.59
N ARG A 90 10.15 7.39 18.53
CA ARG A 90 11.16 8.41 18.28
C ARG A 90 12.54 7.89 18.66
N ILE A 91 13.56 8.51 18.07
CA ILE A 91 14.96 8.31 18.46
C ILE A 91 15.45 9.63 19.04
N ASP A 92 15.98 9.59 20.26
CA ASP A 92 16.49 10.78 20.94
C ASP A 92 17.63 11.43 20.12
N GLY A 93 17.56 12.74 19.91
CA GLY A 93 18.49 13.50 19.07
C GLY A 93 18.05 13.68 17.61
N LEU A 94 16.94 13.06 17.18
CA LEU A 94 16.36 13.24 15.84
C LEU A 94 15.02 13.99 15.91
N ASP A 95 15.05 15.25 16.35
CA ASP A 95 13.85 16.02 16.73
C ASP A 95 12.87 16.32 15.58
N LYS A 96 13.33 16.21 14.33
CA LYS A 96 12.50 16.40 13.13
C LYS A 96 12.06 15.09 12.48
N TRP A 97 12.37 13.96 13.10
CA TRP A 97 12.08 12.63 12.56
C TRP A 97 11.03 11.91 13.40
N GLY A 98 10.31 11.02 12.74
CA GLY A 98 9.57 9.97 13.42
C GLY A 98 9.76 8.65 12.68
N PHE A 99 9.47 7.57 13.39
CA PHE A 99 9.65 6.22 12.90
C PHE A 99 8.44 5.38 13.24
N LEU A 100 8.12 4.39 12.42
CA LEU A 100 7.20 3.35 12.83
C LEU A 100 7.56 1.98 12.28
N TRP A 101 7.20 0.97 13.06
CA TRP A 101 7.23 -0.42 12.65
C TRP A 101 5.81 -0.92 12.51
N GLU A 102 5.57 -1.73 11.49
CA GLU A 102 4.23 -2.21 11.16
C GLU A 102 4.18 -3.70 10.88
N GLY A 103 3.06 -4.29 11.27
CA GLY A 103 2.66 -5.66 10.94
C GLY A 103 1.25 -5.66 10.37
N VAL A 104 1.09 -6.31 9.22
CA VAL A 104 -0.16 -6.31 8.45
C VAL A 104 -0.56 -7.73 8.12
N LEU A 105 -1.81 -8.04 8.41
CA LEU A 105 -2.47 -9.29 8.04
C LEU A 105 -3.86 -8.98 7.51
N GLY A 106 -4.34 -9.79 6.58
CA GLY A 106 -5.65 -9.54 5.98
C GLY A 106 -6.32 -10.79 5.47
N PHE A 107 -7.55 -10.60 5.03
CA PHE A 107 -8.38 -11.61 4.42
C PHE A 107 -8.87 -11.11 3.07
N GLY A 108 -8.83 -12.00 2.07
CA GLY A 108 -9.36 -11.75 0.74
C GLY A 108 -10.54 -12.68 0.44
N SER A 109 -11.50 -12.17 -0.31
CA SER A 109 -12.55 -12.96 -0.94
C SER A 109 -12.70 -12.55 -2.39
N LEU A 110 -12.44 -13.49 -3.30
CA LEU A 110 -12.64 -13.36 -4.73
C LEU A 110 -13.89 -14.12 -5.12
N GLN A 111 -14.80 -13.45 -5.82
CA GLN A 111 -15.89 -14.13 -6.50
C GLN A 111 -15.56 -14.20 -7.98
N MET A 112 -15.54 -15.40 -8.54
CA MET A 112 -15.19 -15.66 -9.93
C MET A 112 -16.43 -15.58 -10.82
N LYS A 113 -16.25 -15.32 -12.12
CA LYS A 113 -17.37 -15.27 -13.09
C LYS A 113 -18.05 -16.63 -13.33
N ASN A 114 -17.33 -17.73 -13.12
CA ASN A 114 -17.84 -19.10 -13.20
C ASN A 114 -18.63 -19.56 -11.95
N ASN A 115 -18.95 -18.64 -11.03
CA ASN A 115 -19.63 -18.90 -9.75
C ASN A 115 -18.82 -19.73 -8.73
N THR A 116 -17.49 -19.79 -8.86
CA THR A 116 -16.61 -20.24 -7.75
C THR A 116 -16.14 -19.04 -6.92
N SER A 117 -15.57 -19.32 -5.75
CA SER A 117 -15.00 -18.30 -4.88
C SER A 117 -13.71 -18.78 -4.24
N GLU A 118 -12.75 -17.89 -4.13
CA GLU A 118 -11.52 -18.10 -3.38
C GLU A 118 -11.53 -17.20 -2.15
N THR A 119 -11.24 -17.76 -0.99
CA THR A 119 -11.26 -17.03 0.27
C THR A 119 -10.13 -17.49 1.16
N GLY A 120 -9.52 -16.56 1.89
CA GLY A 120 -8.43 -16.92 2.77
C GLY A 120 -7.60 -15.72 3.19
N MET A 121 -6.46 -16.03 3.80
CA MET A 121 -5.52 -15.01 4.25
C MET A 121 -4.74 -14.48 3.05
N ILE A 122 -4.54 -13.16 2.98
CA ILE A 122 -3.57 -12.59 2.05
C ILE A 122 -2.16 -12.76 2.63
N ASP A 123 -1.14 -12.57 1.79
CA ASP A 123 0.24 -12.53 2.27
C ASP A 123 0.43 -11.48 3.37
N GLY A 124 1.11 -11.92 4.44
CA GLY A 124 1.45 -11.04 5.55
C GLY A 124 2.47 -10.00 5.13
N GLN A 125 2.47 -8.85 5.77
CA GLN A 125 3.41 -7.77 5.46
C GLN A 125 4.01 -7.22 6.75
N THR A 126 5.28 -6.85 6.72
CA THR A 126 5.89 -6.09 7.81
C THR A 126 6.84 -5.05 7.24
N GLY A 127 6.90 -3.91 7.90
CA GLY A 127 7.60 -2.76 7.34
C GLY A 127 8.19 -1.84 8.38
N LEU A 128 9.08 -0.97 7.89
CA LEU A 128 9.65 0.14 8.64
C LEU A 128 9.45 1.41 7.84
N VAL A 129 9.05 2.46 8.54
CA VAL A 129 8.86 3.79 7.98
C VAL A 129 9.68 4.78 8.78
N ALA A 130 10.32 5.69 8.07
CA ALA A 130 10.93 6.87 8.64
C ALA A 130 10.37 8.09 7.93
N TRP A 131 9.98 9.12 8.68
CA TRP A 131 9.59 10.40 8.11
C TRP A 131 10.36 11.55 8.73
N TYR A 132 10.47 12.62 7.96
CA TYR A 132 11.19 13.82 8.30
C TYR A 132 10.36 15.04 7.93
N ASN A 133 10.21 15.97 8.87
CA ASN A 133 9.52 17.23 8.65
C ASN A 133 10.56 18.37 8.55
N PRO A 134 11.07 18.71 7.34
CA PRO A 134 12.08 19.76 7.19
C PRO A 134 11.58 21.11 7.68
N ILE A 135 10.32 21.40 7.37
CA ILE A 135 9.57 22.62 7.71
C ILE A 135 8.17 22.22 8.20
N PRO A 136 7.45 23.09 8.95
CA PRO A 136 6.17 22.73 9.58
C PRO A 136 5.06 22.30 8.62
N ASN A 137 5.21 22.61 7.33
CA ASN A 137 4.23 22.33 6.30
C ASN A 137 4.67 21.34 5.24
N MET A 138 5.68 20.54 5.56
CA MET A 138 6.19 19.50 4.67
C MET A 138 6.58 18.27 5.47
N SER A 139 6.26 17.10 4.92
CA SER A 139 6.68 15.80 5.42
C SER A 139 7.25 14.99 4.27
N CYS A 140 8.42 14.40 4.47
CA CYS A 140 9.02 13.43 3.55
C CYS A 140 9.07 12.09 4.26
N VAL A 141 8.64 11.04 3.60
CA VAL A 141 8.52 9.69 4.17
C VAL A 141 9.28 8.72 3.29
N LEU A 142 10.05 7.84 3.91
CA LEU A 142 10.65 6.68 3.28
C LEU A 142 10.08 5.44 3.96
N GLU A 143 9.55 4.53 3.15
CA GLU A 143 8.89 3.33 3.61
C GLU A 143 9.48 2.09 2.94
N TYR A 144 9.63 1.03 3.73
CA TYR A 144 10.02 -0.29 3.28
C TYR A 144 9.01 -1.33 3.75
N TRP A 145 8.65 -2.26 2.86
CA TRP A 145 7.88 -3.46 3.18
C TRP A 145 8.57 -4.73 2.76
N LEU A 146 8.37 -5.75 3.59
CA LEU A 146 8.58 -7.15 3.30
C LEU A 146 7.22 -7.85 3.21
N TYR A 147 6.98 -8.57 2.12
CA TYR A 147 5.81 -9.40 1.91
C TYR A 147 6.19 -10.86 2.17
N LEU A 148 5.42 -11.52 3.02
CA LEU A 148 5.62 -12.87 3.52
C LEU A 148 4.65 -13.81 2.80
N PRO A 149 5.13 -14.84 2.08
CA PRO A 149 4.28 -15.78 1.35
C PRO A 149 3.64 -16.80 2.31
N ILE A 150 2.79 -16.30 3.20
CA ILE A 150 2.08 -17.06 4.23
C ILE A 150 0.56 -17.03 4.03
N GLY A 151 0.10 -16.39 2.96
CA GLY A 151 -1.30 -16.38 2.56
C GLY A 151 -1.82 -17.76 2.19
N SER A 152 -3.14 -17.86 2.03
CA SER A 152 -3.77 -19.05 1.44
C SER A 152 -3.39 -19.15 -0.03
N ASP A 153 -3.21 -20.37 -0.57
CA ASP A 153 -2.64 -20.63 -1.90
C ASP A 153 -3.12 -19.64 -2.98
N ASN A 154 -4.41 -19.61 -3.29
CA ASN A 154 -4.96 -18.75 -4.35
C ASN A 154 -4.94 -17.24 -4.05
N LEU A 155 -4.46 -16.82 -2.87
CA LEU A 155 -4.32 -15.44 -2.42
C LEU A 155 -2.87 -15.06 -2.05
N SER A 156 -1.92 -15.98 -2.21
CA SER A 156 -0.50 -15.75 -2.01
C SER A 156 0.19 -15.45 -3.34
N GLY A 157 1.18 -14.56 -3.30
CA GLY A 157 2.13 -14.39 -4.40
C GLY A 157 3.16 -15.52 -4.47
N HIS A 158 3.21 -16.42 -3.47
CA HIS A 158 4.18 -17.50 -3.33
C HIS A 158 5.64 -17.06 -3.51
N SER A 159 5.92 -15.81 -3.13
CA SER A 159 7.23 -15.18 -3.23
C SER A 159 7.49 -14.26 -2.06
N TRP A 160 8.76 -14.09 -1.76
CA TRP A 160 9.23 -13.01 -0.89
C TRP A 160 9.36 -11.77 -1.75
N ASP A 161 8.51 -10.77 -1.50
CA ASP A 161 8.58 -9.50 -2.20
C ASP A 161 9.03 -8.40 -1.26
N HIS A 162 9.59 -7.34 -1.84
CA HIS A 162 10.02 -6.16 -1.14
C HIS A 162 9.41 -4.93 -1.81
N SER A 163 8.97 -3.93 -1.07
CA SER A 163 8.65 -2.62 -1.67
C SER A 163 9.39 -1.50 -0.97
N PHE A 164 9.74 -0.49 -1.76
CA PHE A 164 10.29 0.76 -1.30
C PHE A 164 9.41 1.88 -1.85
N ALA A 165 9.01 2.80 -0.98
CA ALA A 165 8.22 3.95 -1.38
C ALA A 165 8.82 5.22 -0.78
N PHE A 166 8.86 6.27 -1.58
CA PHE A 166 9.05 7.63 -1.11
C PHE A 166 7.71 8.34 -1.18
N MET A 167 7.34 9.04 -0.11
CA MET A 167 6.11 9.82 -0.05
C MET A 167 6.42 11.23 0.42
N PHE A 168 5.62 12.18 -0.03
CA PHE A 168 5.72 13.56 0.42
C PHE A 168 4.33 14.17 0.61
N ASN A 169 4.20 14.99 1.65
CA ASN A 169 3.09 15.90 1.84
C ASN A 169 3.63 17.33 1.91
N TYR A 170 2.97 18.25 1.24
CA TYR A 170 3.24 19.67 1.32
C TYR A 170 1.94 20.45 1.36
N HIS A 171 1.79 21.35 2.33
CA HIS A 171 0.63 22.24 2.40
C HIS A 171 1.04 23.70 2.33
N THR A 172 0.27 24.50 1.60
CA THR A 172 0.52 25.93 1.47
C THR A 172 -0.79 26.69 1.25
N GLY A 173 -1.07 27.63 2.15
CA GLY A 173 -2.35 28.35 2.15
C GLY A 173 -3.53 27.40 2.27
N GLY A 174 -4.38 27.36 1.24
CA GLY A 174 -5.50 26.44 1.13
C GLY A 174 -5.21 25.18 0.33
N PHE A 175 -3.99 24.95 -0.13
CA PHE A 175 -3.65 23.81 -1.00
C PHE A 175 -2.88 22.73 -0.24
N THR A 176 -3.19 21.48 -0.56
CA THR A 176 -2.45 20.30 -0.10
C THR A 176 -1.99 19.50 -1.32
N PHE A 177 -0.72 19.14 -1.32
CA PHE A 177 -0.07 18.32 -2.32
C PHE A 177 0.43 17.06 -1.63
N ASP A 178 -0.09 15.93 -2.07
CA ASP A 178 0.34 14.60 -1.63
C ASP A 178 0.90 13.86 -2.83
N GLY A 179 1.97 13.11 -2.63
CA GLY A 179 2.46 12.26 -3.69
C GLY A 179 3.38 11.18 -3.17
N ASP A 180 3.38 10.08 -3.89
CA ASP A 180 4.23 8.95 -3.60
C ASP A 180 4.66 8.28 -4.90
N PHE A 181 5.80 7.62 -4.83
CA PHE A 181 6.22 6.69 -5.85
C PHE A 181 7.05 5.61 -5.20
N GLY A 182 7.04 4.45 -5.83
CA GLY A 182 7.76 3.32 -5.30
C GLY A 182 7.90 2.20 -6.29
N TYR A 183 8.61 1.19 -5.81
CA TYR A 183 8.95 0.02 -6.58
C TYR A 183 8.83 -1.22 -5.71
N LYS A 184 8.11 -2.22 -6.20
CA LYS A 184 7.99 -3.54 -5.59
C LYS A 184 8.88 -4.50 -6.36
N LEU A 185 9.94 -4.95 -5.71
CA LEU A 185 10.80 -6.03 -6.15
C LEU A 185 10.10 -7.36 -5.86
N LYS A 186 9.79 -8.11 -6.91
CA LYS A 186 9.12 -9.40 -6.76
C LYS A 186 10.13 -10.53 -6.71
N GLY A 187 9.98 -11.42 -5.73
CA GLY A 187 10.72 -12.67 -5.70
C GLY A 187 10.24 -13.62 -6.77
N ASP A 188 10.98 -14.70 -6.99
CA ASP A 188 10.49 -15.79 -7.83
C ASP A 188 9.27 -16.46 -7.18
N TYR A 189 8.23 -16.70 -7.98
CA TYR A 189 7.10 -17.54 -7.60
C TYR A 189 7.55 -18.98 -7.42
N ARG A 190 7.15 -19.60 -6.30
CA ARG A 190 7.42 -21.02 -6.01
C ARG A 190 6.23 -21.71 -5.36
N ASP A 191 5.49 -22.45 -6.16
CA ASP A 191 4.40 -23.31 -5.69
C ASP A 191 4.08 -24.42 -6.72
N GLY A 192 3.58 -25.56 -6.26
CA GLY A 192 3.15 -26.66 -7.13
C GLY A 192 4.24 -27.22 -8.07
N GLY A 193 5.52 -27.02 -7.74
CA GLY A 193 6.66 -27.38 -8.61
C GLY A 193 6.97 -26.37 -9.70
N MET A 194 6.22 -25.26 -9.81
CA MET A 194 6.49 -24.16 -10.72
C MET A 194 7.57 -23.23 -10.14
N HIS A 195 8.40 -22.67 -11.03
CA HIS A 195 9.42 -21.68 -10.68
C HIS A 195 9.42 -20.56 -11.73
N LEU A 196 8.73 -19.45 -11.41
CA LEU A 196 8.50 -18.37 -12.35
C LEU A 196 9.15 -17.07 -11.84
N GLU A 197 9.87 -16.38 -12.71
CA GLU A 197 10.29 -15.01 -12.48
C GLU A 197 9.07 -14.10 -12.59
N GLN A 198 8.86 -13.26 -11.57
CA GLN A 198 7.77 -12.30 -11.57
C GLN A 198 8.30 -10.92 -11.92
N GLY A 199 7.54 -10.18 -12.74
CA GLY A 199 7.92 -8.81 -13.07
C GLY A 199 7.73 -7.86 -11.89
N ASN A 200 8.68 -6.95 -11.70
CA ASN A 200 8.59 -5.93 -10.67
C ASN A 200 7.45 -4.95 -10.96
N VAL A 201 7.01 -4.24 -9.93
CA VAL A 201 5.92 -3.26 -10.06
C VAL A 201 6.44 -1.88 -9.73
N PHE A 202 6.32 -0.94 -10.65
CA PHE A 202 6.45 0.48 -10.36
C PHE A 202 5.07 1.07 -10.12
N PHE A 203 4.94 1.94 -9.13
CA PHE A 203 3.71 2.68 -8.85
C PHE A 203 4.05 4.12 -8.49
N ALA A 204 3.12 5.02 -8.79
CA ALA A 204 3.17 6.40 -8.39
C ALA A 204 1.76 6.94 -8.19
N ASN A 205 1.55 7.77 -7.18
CA ASN A 205 0.31 8.50 -7.01
C ASN A 205 0.58 9.98 -6.76
N ALA A 206 -0.37 10.82 -7.15
CA ALA A 206 -0.37 12.25 -6.85
C ALA A 206 -1.79 12.70 -6.49
N GLY A 207 -1.92 13.37 -5.35
CA GLY A 207 -3.15 13.95 -4.82
C GLY A 207 -3.03 15.46 -4.70
N PHE A 208 -4.08 16.16 -5.10
CA PHE A 208 -4.16 17.61 -5.00
C PHE A 208 -5.48 17.97 -4.35
N ALA A 209 -5.41 18.72 -3.26
CA ALA A 209 -6.59 19.13 -2.52
C ALA A 209 -6.62 20.64 -2.33
N TYR A 210 -7.84 21.18 -2.25
CA TYR A 210 -8.07 22.59 -1.97
C TYR A 210 -9.09 22.75 -0.86
N LYS A 211 -8.66 23.36 0.24
CA LYS A 211 -9.51 23.73 1.37
C LYS A 211 -10.42 24.90 1.01
N PHE A 212 -11.55 24.56 0.40
CA PHE A 212 -12.59 25.51 0.02
C PHE A 212 -13.30 26.11 1.25
N MET A 213 -13.52 25.31 2.29
CA MET A 213 -14.10 25.73 3.57
C MET A 213 -13.45 24.98 4.73
N ASN A 214 -13.67 25.43 5.97
CA ASN A 214 -13.10 24.81 7.18
C ASN A 214 -13.33 23.29 7.31
N ARG A 215 -14.34 22.74 6.65
CA ARG A 215 -14.72 21.31 6.71
C ARG A 215 -14.87 20.65 5.35
N VAL A 216 -14.60 21.37 4.25
CA VAL A 216 -14.81 20.87 2.90
C VAL A 216 -13.54 21.08 2.11
N GLU A 217 -12.93 19.96 1.74
CA GLU A 217 -11.68 19.90 1.00
C GLU A 217 -11.87 18.95 -0.18
N PRO A 218 -12.37 19.45 -1.33
CA PRO A 218 -12.34 18.69 -2.56
C PRO A 218 -10.89 18.35 -2.92
N PHE A 219 -10.70 17.15 -3.46
CA PHE A 219 -9.43 16.70 -3.97
C PHE A 219 -9.62 15.89 -5.25
N PHE A 220 -8.57 15.81 -6.05
CA PHE A 220 -8.45 14.87 -7.14
C PHE A 220 -7.15 14.09 -6.99
N LYS A 221 -7.14 12.88 -7.55
CA LYS A 221 -6.01 11.97 -7.46
C LYS A 221 -5.73 11.35 -8.83
N VAL A 222 -4.45 11.16 -9.11
CA VAL A 222 -3.95 10.40 -10.26
C VAL A 222 -3.11 9.26 -9.73
N ASP A 223 -3.43 8.05 -10.16
CA ASP A 223 -2.70 6.83 -9.82
C ASP A 223 -2.13 6.22 -11.09
N TYR A 224 -0.90 5.74 -11.01
CA TYR A 224 -0.20 5.05 -12.08
C TYR A 224 0.48 3.80 -11.55
N GLN A 225 0.37 2.71 -12.31
CA GLN A 225 1.08 1.46 -12.04
C GLN A 225 1.53 0.84 -13.35
N THR A 226 2.71 0.24 -13.34
CA THR A 226 3.16 -0.67 -14.39
C THR A 226 3.81 -1.90 -13.77
N THR A 227 3.67 -3.04 -14.45
CA THR A 227 4.26 -4.31 -14.04
C THR A 227 5.14 -4.81 -15.17
N GLU A 228 6.37 -5.17 -14.85
CA GLU A 228 7.29 -5.76 -15.81
C GLU A 228 6.81 -7.16 -16.21
N THR A 229 7.34 -7.70 -17.32
CA THR A 229 7.04 -9.07 -17.73
C THR A 229 7.91 -10.05 -16.95
N GLY A 230 7.32 -11.18 -16.56
CA GLY A 230 8.05 -12.29 -15.95
C GLY A 230 8.60 -13.28 -16.99
N LYS A 231 9.18 -14.38 -16.50
CA LYS A 231 9.53 -15.53 -17.34
C LYS A 231 9.46 -16.85 -16.59
N ASP A 232 9.06 -17.90 -17.27
CA ASP A 232 9.23 -19.27 -16.79
C ASP A 232 10.73 -19.61 -16.78
N LYS A 233 11.28 -20.03 -15.64
CA LYS A 233 12.72 -20.33 -15.53
C LYS A 233 13.10 -21.71 -16.06
N ALA A 234 12.14 -22.60 -16.27
CA ALA A 234 12.36 -23.90 -16.89
C ALA A 234 12.34 -23.80 -18.43
N THR A 235 11.44 -23.00 -19.01
CA THR A 235 11.28 -22.90 -20.48
C THR A 235 11.90 -21.64 -21.07
N GLY A 236 12.07 -20.58 -20.29
CA GLY A 236 12.52 -19.26 -20.75
C GLY A 236 11.43 -18.43 -21.42
N GLU A 237 10.19 -18.95 -21.51
CA GLU A 237 9.06 -18.24 -22.10
C GLU A 237 8.59 -17.08 -21.20
N LYS A 238 8.14 -15.99 -21.82
CA LYS A 238 7.59 -14.85 -21.10
C LYS A 238 6.22 -15.21 -20.50
N THR A 239 5.99 -14.75 -19.27
CA THR A 239 4.73 -14.95 -18.53
C THR A 239 3.97 -13.64 -18.33
#